data_AF-A0A820XQ46-F1
#
_entry.id   AF-A0A820XQ46-F1
#
_cell.length_a   1.000
_cell.length_b   1.000
_cell.length_c   1.000
_cell.angle_alpha   90.00
_cell.angle_beta   90.00
_cell.angle_gamma   90.00
#
_symmetry.space_group_name_H-M   'P 1'
#
loop_
_entity.id
_entity.type
_entity.pdbx_description
1 polymer ?
#
loop_
_entity_poly.entity_id
_entity_poly.type
_entity_poly.pdbx_seq_one_letter_code
_entity_poly.pdbx_strand_id
1 'polypeptide(L)'
;NYEEYFIYIQTLIIDRGINFDLKYFKKLRRLMLRNPKEKIFEQLNHYSLPHIEHLSIAHKFLTSTIQSLIIDLYPRIFSNYFPNLKSCNLFEMKVEMPIQNWQQSLSLYILKVGQIDIFVYRTILLACPNLYFFQLKIFQGDQLLSNTELHSNLKQLVIKDDNQSFPWNDRFINDYLICVPKLEKLKNSSKEFL
;
A
#
# COMPACT_ATOMS: atom_id res chain seq x y z
N ASN A 1 -18.07 -5.62 32.03
CA ASN A 1 -18.15 -6.40 30.78
C ASN A 1 -17.74 -5.49 29.63
N TYR A 2 -16.45 -5.42 29.29
CA TYR A 2 -15.94 -4.49 28.27
C TYR A 2 -16.07 -5.04 26.83
N GLU A 3 -16.30 -6.35 26.69
CA GLU A 3 -16.38 -7.04 25.41
C GLU A 3 -17.58 -6.61 24.55
N GLU A 4 -18.68 -6.20 25.19
CA GLU A 4 -19.87 -5.66 24.50
C GLU A 4 -19.61 -4.32 23.81
N TYR A 5 -18.60 -3.55 24.24
CA TYR A 5 -18.28 -2.28 23.58
C TYR A 5 -17.45 -2.48 22.31
N PHE A 6 -16.63 -3.54 22.27
CA PHE A 6 -15.71 -3.78 21.15
C PHE A 6 -16.44 -4.13 19.85
N ILE A 7 -17.63 -4.74 19.93
CA ILE A 7 -18.42 -5.10 18.76
C ILE A 7 -18.96 -3.90 17.97
N TYR A 8 -18.96 -2.69 18.57
CA TYR A 8 -19.42 -1.47 17.90
C TYR A 8 -18.26 -0.61 17.36
N ILE A 9 -17.02 -0.92 17.71
CA ILE A 9 -15.86 -0.16 17.27
C ILE A 9 -15.63 -0.42 15.77
N GLN A 10 -15.76 0.65 14.99
CA GLN A 10 -15.52 0.62 13.54
C GLN A 10 -14.14 1.17 13.16
N THR A 11 -13.53 1.98 14.03
CA THR A 11 -12.21 2.56 13.81
C THR A 11 -11.33 2.28 15.02
N LEU A 12 -10.18 1.65 14.78
CA LEU A 12 -9.17 1.37 15.78
C LEU A 12 -7.86 2.02 15.35
N ILE A 13 -7.32 2.88 16.21
CA ILE A 13 -6.05 3.56 16.02
C ILE A 13 -5.16 3.19 17.19
N ILE A 14 -4.06 2.51 16.90
CA ILE A 14 -3.07 2.10 17.87
C ILE A 14 -1.77 2.80 17.52
N ASP A 15 -1.33 3.68 18.41
CA ASP A 15 -0.15 4.52 18.22
C ASP A 15 1.12 3.95 18.90
N ARG A 16 1.00 2.81 19.58
CA ARG A 16 2.05 2.16 20.38
C ARG A 16 2.08 0.66 20.15
N GLY A 17 3.23 0.03 20.41
CA GLY A 17 3.41 -1.43 20.31
C GLY A 17 2.71 -2.22 21.43
N ILE A 18 1.39 -2.20 21.46
CA ILE A 18 0.55 -3.00 22.36
C ILE A 18 0.06 -4.26 21.66
N ASN A 19 -0.09 -5.34 22.43
CA ASN A 19 -0.75 -6.56 21.96
C ASN A 19 -2.23 -6.49 22.32
N PHE A 20 -3.07 -6.91 21.38
CA PHE A 20 -4.51 -7.07 21.56
C PHE A 20 -4.98 -8.10 20.53
N ASP A 21 -6.23 -8.54 20.71
CA ASP A 21 -6.84 -9.53 19.83
C ASP A 21 -7.85 -8.83 18.91
N LEU A 22 -7.56 -8.82 17.61
CA LEU A 22 -8.38 -8.21 16.57
C LEU A 22 -9.75 -8.88 16.46
N LYS A 23 -9.90 -10.14 16.92
CA LYS A 23 -11.18 -10.87 16.85
C LYS A 23 -12.30 -10.20 17.65
N TYR A 24 -11.96 -9.36 18.63
CA TYR A 24 -12.95 -8.65 19.44
C TYR A 24 -13.60 -7.48 18.68
N PHE A 25 -12.96 -6.98 17.62
CA PHE A 25 -13.43 -5.83 16.85
C PHE A 25 -14.15 -6.28 15.56
N LYS A 26 -15.25 -7.04 15.71
CA LYS A 26 -15.94 -7.69 14.57
C LYS A 26 -16.46 -6.73 13.49
N LYS A 27 -16.78 -5.48 13.85
CA LYS A 27 -17.28 -4.44 12.91
C LYS A 27 -16.20 -3.48 12.44
N LEU A 28 -14.92 -3.82 12.63
CA LEU A 28 -13.82 -2.94 12.29
C LEU A 28 -13.75 -2.71 10.78
N ARG A 29 -13.84 -1.43 10.39
CA ARG A 29 -13.71 -0.95 9.01
C ARG A 29 -12.41 -0.19 8.79
N ARG A 30 -11.85 0.42 9.83
CA ARG A 30 -10.60 1.17 9.74
C ARG A 30 -9.63 0.75 10.83
N LEU A 31 -8.45 0.31 10.42
CA LEU A 31 -7.35 -0.08 11.30
C LEU A 31 -6.11 0.76 10.98
N MET A 32 -5.60 1.46 11.99
CA MET A 32 -4.35 2.21 11.90
C MET A 32 -3.39 1.74 12.99
N LEU A 33 -2.25 1.19 12.57
CA LEU A 33 -1.25 0.62 13.44
C LEU A 33 0.06 1.40 13.30
N ARG A 34 0.61 1.88 14.42
CA ARG A 34 1.97 2.44 14.49
C ARG A 34 2.83 1.59 15.40
N ASN A 35 3.93 1.07 14.85
CA ASN A 35 4.83 0.13 15.49
C ASN A 35 4.11 -1.10 16.08
N PRO A 36 3.23 -1.78 15.32
CA PRO A 36 2.58 -3.00 15.81
C PRO A 36 3.60 -4.09 16.12
N LYS A 37 3.29 -4.91 17.13
CA LYS A 37 4.06 -6.11 17.45
C LYS A 37 3.77 -7.22 16.44
N GLU A 38 4.70 -8.17 16.32
CA GLU A 38 4.63 -9.34 15.42
C GLU A 38 3.28 -10.07 15.50
N LYS A 39 2.79 -10.33 16.72
CA LYS A 39 1.49 -10.98 16.98
C LYS A 39 0.29 -10.30 16.33
N ILE A 40 0.36 -9.01 16.02
CA ILE A 40 -0.73 -8.30 15.34
C ILE A 40 -0.75 -8.65 13.85
N PHE A 41 0.41 -8.87 13.22
CA PHE A 41 0.49 -9.24 11.80
C PHE A 41 -0.12 -10.62 11.53
N GLU A 42 0.09 -11.57 12.43
CA GLU A 42 -0.52 -12.91 12.37
C GLU A 42 -2.06 -12.83 12.34
N GLN A 43 -2.62 -11.80 12.96
CA GLN A 43 -4.06 -11.55 13.04
C GLN A 43 -4.60 -10.72 11.85
N LEU A 44 -3.75 -10.21 10.96
CA LEU A 44 -4.17 -9.52 9.74
C LEU A 44 -4.64 -10.54 8.70
N ASN A 45 -5.82 -11.11 8.97
CA ASN A 45 -6.47 -12.11 8.15
C ASN A 45 -7.96 -11.77 7.94
N HIS A 46 -8.58 -12.35 6.90
CA HIS A 46 -9.97 -12.06 6.53
C HIS A 46 -10.96 -12.45 7.63
N TYR A 47 -10.67 -13.52 8.38
CA TYR A 47 -11.52 -13.98 9.48
C TYR A 47 -11.55 -13.00 10.65
N SER A 48 -10.42 -12.34 10.94
CA SER A 48 -10.31 -11.35 12.02
C SER A 48 -10.80 -9.97 11.58
N LEU A 49 -10.73 -9.67 10.28
CA LEU A 49 -11.03 -8.36 9.69
C LEU A 49 -11.96 -8.46 8.46
N PRO A 50 -13.17 -9.05 8.59
CA PRO A 50 -14.02 -9.35 7.44
C PRO A 50 -14.56 -8.09 6.73
N HIS A 51 -14.63 -6.96 7.45
CA HIS A 51 -15.22 -5.71 6.97
C HIS A 51 -14.19 -4.58 6.78
N ILE A 52 -12.89 -4.90 6.75
CA ILE A 52 -11.86 -3.87 6.65
C ILE A 52 -11.96 -3.10 5.32
N GLU A 53 -12.07 -1.78 5.42
CA GLU A 53 -12.11 -0.84 4.30
C GLU A 53 -10.83 0.00 4.21
N HIS A 54 -10.20 0.28 5.36
CA HIS A 54 -9.01 1.11 5.46
C HIS A 54 -7.96 0.46 6.36
N LEU A 55 -6.80 0.12 5.79
CA LEU A 55 -5.66 -0.41 6.53
C LEU A 55 -4.48 0.55 6.42
N SER A 56 -3.94 0.98 7.56
CA SER A 56 -2.70 1.76 7.61
C SER A 56 -1.76 1.11 8.60
N ILE A 57 -0.54 0.83 8.16
CA ILE A 57 0.51 0.29 9.03
C ILE A 57 1.77 1.12 8.81
N ALA A 58 2.33 1.60 9.91
CA ALA A 58 3.59 2.31 9.97
C ALA A 58 4.49 1.61 10.98
N HIS A 59 5.77 1.43 10.65
CA HIS A 59 6.72 0.81 11.55
C HIS A 59 8.08 1.52 11.45
N LYS A 60 8.50 2.15 12.55
CA LYS A 60 9.74 2.94 12.61
C LYS A 60 11.00 2.07 12.57
N PHE A 61 10.93 0.87 13.15
CA PHE A 61 12.09 -0.02 13.31
C PHE A 61 11.84 -1.38 12.67
N LEU A 62 12.13 -1.54 11.39
CA LEU A 62 11.89 -2.79 10.68
C LEU A 62 12.94 -3.85 11.06
N THR A 63 12.57 -4.79 11.92
CA THR A 63 13.33 -6.04 12.11
C THR A 63 13.13 -6.98 10.92
N SER A 64 14.03 -7.93 10.71
CA SER A 64 13.89 -8.95 9.65
C SER A 64 12.55 -9.70 9.75
N THR A 65 12.10 -10.03 10.96
CA THR A 65 10.81 -10.67 11.20
C THR A 65 9.64 -9.80 10.71
N ILE A 66 9.62 -8.53 11.08
CA ILE A 66 8.57 -7.60 10.65
C ILE A 66 8.61 -7.44 9.13
N GLN A 67 9.78 -7.35 8.51
CA GLN A 67 9.91 -7.29 7.05
C GLN A 67 9.28 -8.51 6.39
N SER A 68 9.59 -9.72 6.86
CA SER A 68 9.00 -10.97 6.34
C SER A 68 7.47 -10.97 6.43
N LEU A 69 6.92 -10.53 7.57
CA LEU A 69 5.47 -10.47 7.77
C LEU A 69 4.78 -9.45 6.84
N ILE A 70 5.47 -8.37 6.49
CA ILE A 70 4.98 -7.40 5.50
C ILE A 70 5.04 -7.95 4.08
N ILE A 71 6.12 -8.66 3.74
CA ILE A 71 6.25 -9.34 2.45
C ILE A 71 5.07 -10.30 2.25
N ASP A 72 4.68 -11.04 3.29
CA ASP A 72 3.53 -11.95 3.27
C ASP A 72 2.17 -11.24 3.23
N LEU A 73 2.11 -9.97 3.63
CA LEU A 73 0.89 -9.17 3.62
C LEU A 73 0.56 -8.64 2.22
N TYR A 74 1.57 -8.32 1.40
CA TYR A 74 1.33 -7.78 0.05
C TYR A 74 0.47 -8.70 -0.82
N PRO A 75 0.76 -10.01 -0.96
CA PRO A 75 -0.08 -10.90 -1.75
C PRO A 75 -1.53 -10.88 -1.29
N ARG A 76 -1.80 -10.78 0.01
CA ARG A 76 -3.17 -10.69 0.55
C ARG A 76 -3.86 -9.40 0.13
N ILE A 77 -3.18 -8.25 0.20
CA ILE A 77 -3.74 -6.96 -0.23
C ILE A 77 -4.11 -6.98 -1.72
N PHE A 78 -3.27 -7.59 -2.55
CA PHE A 78 -3.48 -7.62 -3.99
C PHE A 78 -4.34 -8.79 -4.48
N SER A 79 -4.54 -9.85 -3.70
CA SER A 79 -5.32 -11.04 -4.13
C SER A 79 -6.81 -11.03 -3.76
N ASN A 80 -7.43 -9.86 -3.57
CA ASN A 80 -8.83 -9.74 -3.11
C ASN A 80 -9.14 -10.45 -1.77
N TYR A 81 -8.11 -10.80 -1.00
CA TYR A 81 -8.26 -11.45 0.30
C TYR A 81 -8.99 -10.55 1.31
N PHE A 82 -8.89 -9.23 1.12
CA PHE A 82 -9.71 -8.23 1.81
C PHE A 82 -10.70 -7.61 0.81
N PRO A 83 -11.88 -8.22 0.58
CA PRO A 83 -12.75 -7.83 -0.53
C PRO A 83 -13.31 -6.40 -0.40
N ASN A 84 -13.34 -5.84 0.81
CA ASN A 84 -13.84 -4.50 1.08
C ASN A 84 -12.74 -3.43 1.16
N LEU A 85 -11.46 -3.79 0.98
CA LEU A 85 -10.32 -2.90 1.22
C LEU A 85 -10.24 -1.80 0.16
N LYS A 86 -10.69 -0.60 0.51
CA LYS A 86 -10.66 0.59 -0.36
C LYS A 86 -9.35 1.35 -0.27
N SER A 87 -8.69 1.33 0.89
CA SER A 87 -7.48 2.09 1.14
C SER A 87 -6.43 1.27 1.88
N CYS A 88 -5.20 1.27 1.36
CA CYS A 88 -4.05 0.70 2.04
C CYS A 88 -2.90 1.71 2.12
N ASN A 89 -2.31 1.86 3.30
CA ASN A 89 -1.16 2.73 3.53
C ASN A 89 -0.05 1.98 4.28
N LEU A 90 1.01 1.64 3.54
CA LEU A 90 2.25 1.02 3.97
C LEU A 90 3.46 1.91 3.62
N PHE A 91 3.24 3.21 3.38
CA PHE A 91 4.23 4.13 2.82
C PHE A 91 5.52 4.26 3.65
N GLU A 92 5.41 4.14 4.96
CA GLU A 92 6.54 4.29 5.87
C GLU A 92 7.39 3.01 5.98
N MET A 93 6.99 1.93 5.31
CA MET A 93 7.71 0.67 5.31
C MET A 93 8.74 0.63 4.19
N LYS A 94 10.02 0.48 4.56
CA LYS A 94 11.13 0.22 3.66
C LYS A 94 11.26 -1.30 3.41
N VAL A 95 10.24 -1.90 2.81
CA VAL A 95 10.22 -3.33 2.50
C VAL A 95 10.12 -3.48 0.99
N GLU A 96 11.09 -4.18 0.41
CA GLU A 96 11.05 -4.55 -1.01
C GLU A 96 9.84 -5.45 -1.26
N MET A 97 9.04 -5.08 -2.25
CA MET A 97 7.87 -5.86 -2.63
C MET A 97 8.31 -7.02 -3.52
N PRO A 98 7.88 -8.27 -3.23
CA PRO A 98 8.23 -9.39 -4.07
C PRO A 98 7.52 -9.28 -5.43
N ILE A 99 8.24 -9.63 -6.48
CA ILE A 99 7.68 -9.80 -7.82
C ILE A 99 6.84 -11.08 -7.81
N GLN A 100 5.51 -10.95 -7.88
CA GLN A 100 4.59 -12.07 -7.93
C GLN A 100 3.41 -11.78 -8.84
N ASN A 101 2.82 -12.84 -9.40
CA ASN A 101 1.56 -12.76 -10.13
C ASN A 101 0.42 -12.62 -9.10
N TRP A 102 0.08 -11.38 -8.77
CA TRP A 102 -1.08 -11.13 -7.91
C TRP A 102 -2.38 -11.34 -8.67
N GLN A 103 -3.41 -11.79 -7.96
CA GLN A 103 -4.77 -11.72 -8.47
C GLN A 103 -5.24 -10.26 -8.50
N GLN A 104 -6.43 -9.99 -9.05
CA GLN A 104 -6.95 -8.63 -9.09
C GLN A 104 -7.65 -8.26 -7.77
N SER A 105 -7.29 -7.11 -7.20
CA SER A 105 -7.98 -6.42 -6.11
C SER A 105 -8.90 -5.34 -6.70
N LEU A 106 -10.20 -5.66 -6.78
CA LEU A 106 -11.18 -4.79 -7.41
C LEU A 106 -11.66 -3.64 -6.52
N SER A 107 -11.50 -3.76 -5.20
CA SER A 107 -11.98 -2.75 -4.25
C SER A 107 -10.97 -1.65 -3.94
N LEU A 108 -9.68 -1.89 -4.20
CA LEU A 108 -8.62 -0.97 -3.82
C LEU A 108 -8.61 0.28 -4.70
N TYR A 109 -8.85 1.43 -4.06
CA TYR A 109 -8.96 2.74 -4.71
C TYR A 109 -7.81 3.68 -4.34
N ILE A 110 -7.26 3.54 -3.13
CA ILE A 110 -6.16 4.35 -2.60
C ILE A 110 -5.05 3.41 -2.15
N LEU A 111 -3.85 3.60 -2.71
CA LEU A 111 -2.67 2.87 -2.30
C LEU A 111 -1.53 3.84 -1.97
N LYS A 112 -0.88 3.61 -0.84
CA LYS A 112 0.37 4.26 -0.47
C LYS A 112 1.37 3.21 -0.07
N VAL A 113 2.47 3.07 -0.80
CA VAL A 113 3.53 2.08 -0.53
C VAL A 113 4.88 2.76 -0.44
N GLY A 114 5.84 2.07 0.15
CA GLY A 114 7.20 2.56 0.25
C GLY A 114 7.91 2.55 -1.10
N GLN A 115 9.16 2.13 -1.06
CA GLN A 115 10.05 2.10 -2.21
C GLN A 115 9.72 0.93 -3.13
N ILE A 116 9.46 1.22 -4.41
CA ILE A 116 9.20 0.23 -5.45
C ILE A 116 9.91 0.60 -6.75
N ASP A 117 10.24 -0.41 -7.56
CA ASP A 117 10.74 -0.23 -8.91
C ASP A 117 9.60 -0.15 -9.95
N ILE A 118 9.95 0.01 -11.22
CA ILE A 118 8.99 0.12 -12.32
C ILE A 118 8.23 -1.20 -12.56
N PHE A 119 8.84 -2.35 -12.29
CA PHE A 119 8.20 -3.64 -12.47
C PHE A 119 7.06 -3.79 -11.47
N VAL A 120 7.36 -3.60 -10.18
CA VAL A 120 6.37 -3.66 -9.10
C VAL A 120 5.27 -2.63 -9.33
N TYR A 121 5.62 -1.42 -9.76
CA TYR A 121 4.64 -0.40 -10.13
C TYR A 121 3.64 -0.90 -11.18
N ARG A 122 4.12 -1.51 -12.27
CA ARG A 122 3.25 -2.08 -13.31
C ARG A 122 2.40 -3.24 -12.78
N THR A 123 2.99 -4.15 -12.01
CA THR A 123 2.25 -5.24 -11.38
C THR A 123 1.13 -4.73 -10.47
N ILE A 124 1.37 -3.66 -9.71
CA ILE A 124 0.35 -3.02 -8.87
C ILE A 124 -0.79 -2.47 -9.73
N LEU A 125 -0.47 -1.75 -10.81
CA LEU A 125 -1.49 -1.20 -11.70
C LEU A 125 -2.37 -2.31 -12.29
N LEU A 126 -1.78 -3.44 -12.70
CA LEU A 126 -2.54 -4.58 -13.23
C LEU A 126 -3.39 -5.28 -12.19
N ALA A 127 -2.86 -5.42 -10.97
CA ALA A 127 -3.58 -6.03 -9.87
C ALA A 127 -4.71 -5.12 -9.37
N CYS A 128 -4.65 -3.80 -9.54
CA CYS A 128 -5.59 -2.85 -8.93
C CYS A 128 -6.31 -2.01 -9.99
N PRO A 129 -7.19 -2.59 -10.83
CA PRO A 129 -7.77 -1.89 -11.98
C PRO A 129 -8.61 -0.64 -11.61
N ASN A 130 -9.10 -0.55 -10.36
CA ASN A 130 -9.89 0.58 -9.87
C ASN A 130 -9.06 1.60 -9.07
N LEU A 131 -7.73 1.49 -9.09
CA LEU A 131 -6.84 2.36 -8.35
C LEU A 131 -6.93 3.80 -8.89
N TYR A 132 -7.30 4.74 -8.02
CA TYR A 132 -7.47 6.15 -8.38
C TYR A 132 -6.36 7.04 -7.85
N PHE A 133 -5.90 6.75 -6.63
CA PHE A 133 -4.80 7.46 -5.98
C PHE A 133 -3.67 6.49 -5.66
N PHE A 134 -2.46 6.82 -6.11
CA PHE A 134 -1.27 6.04 -5.83
C PHE A 134 -0.13 6.94 -5.34
N GLN A 135 0.43 6.62 -4.18
CA GLN A 135 1.63 7.25 -3.64
C GLN A 135 2.73 6.22 -3.44
N LEU A 136 3.93 6.52 -3.92
CA LEU A 136 5.08 5.62 -3.83
C LEU A 136 6.40 6.38 -3.63
N LYS A 137 7.43 5.65 -3.25
CA LYS A 137 8.82 6.07 -3.45
C LYS A 137 9.41 5.30 -4.63
N ILE A 138 10.12 5.99 -5.52
CA ILE A 138 10.75 5.33 -6.67
C ILE A 138 12.13 4.83 -6.27
N PHE A 139 12.47 3.64 -6.77
CA PHE A 139 13.83 3.14 -6.82
C PHE A 139 14.28 2.98 -8.27
N GLN A 140 15.48 3.47 -8.57
CA GLN A 140 16.07 3.33 -9.90
C GLN A 140 16.59 1.90 -10.08
N GLY A 141 15.98 1.16 -10.99
CA GLY A 141 16.51 -0.10 -11.52
C GLY A 141 16.88 0.05 -13.00
N ASP A 142 17.97 -0.56 -13.43
CA ASP A 142 18.41 -0.57 -14.82
C ASP A 142 17.58 -1.56 -15.63
N GLN A 143 16.48 -1.16 -16.28
CA GLN A 143 15.69 -2.12 -17.07
C GLN A 143 15.07 -1.57 -18.36
N LEU A 144 15.04 -2.46 -19.36
CA LEU A 144 14.53 -2.25 -20.70
C LEU A 144 13.00 -2.28 -20.73
N LEU A 145 12.41 -1.26 -21.38
CA LEU A 145 10.99 -1.18 -21.65
C LEU A 145 10.53 -2.34 -22.55
N SER A 146 9.63 -3.19 -22.04
CA SER A 146 8.75 -4.01 -22.89
C SER A 146 7.30 -3.77 -22.49
N ASN A 147 6.39 -3.88 -23.47
CA ASN A 147 4.93 -3.71 -23.43
C ASN A 147 4.35 -2.93 -22.23
N THR A 148 3.90 -1.71 -22.50
CA THR A 148 3.28 -0.86 -21.48
C THR A 148 1.77 -1.04 -21.49
N GLU A 149 1.24 -1.75 -20.49
CA GLU A 149 -0.19 -1.80 -20.24
C GLU A 149 -0.64 -0.48 -19.59
N LEU A 150 -1.74 0.08 -20.11
CA LEU A 150 -2.24 1.39 -19.71
C LEU A 150 -3.28 1.26 -18.61
N HIS A 151 -3.11 2.01 -17.54
CA HIS A 151 -4.03 2.09 -16.43
C HIS A 151 -4.95 3.31 -16.58
N SER A 152 -6.23 3.06 -16.84
CA SER A 152 -7.19 4.10 -17.24
C SER A 152 -7.84 4.84 -16.06
N ASN A 153 -7.84 4.25 -14.87
CA ASN A 153 -8.55 4.78 -13.70
C ASN A 153 -7.67 5.57 -12.73
N LEU A 154 -6.34 5.54 -12.91
CA LEU A 154 -5.44 6.28 -12.02
C LEU A 154 -5.46 7.77 -12.39
N LYS A 155 -5.90 8.59 -11.44
CA LYS A 155 -6.03 10.04 -11.63
C LYS A 155 -5.03 10.84 -10.83
N GLN A 156 -4.54 10.29 -9.72
CA GLN A 156 -3.61 10.99 -8.83
C GLN A 156 -2.40 10.12 -8.53
N LEU A 157 -1.22 10.65 -8.84
CA LEU A 157 0.06 9.99 -8.62
C LEU A 157 0.94 10.91 -7.79
N VAL A 158 1.46 10.37 -6.68
CA VAL A 158 2.42 11.06 -5.82
C VAL A 158 3.71 10.26 -5.78
N ILE A 159 4.73 10.80 -6.41
CA ILE A 159 6.07 10.23 -6.40
C ILE A 159 6.87 10.97 -5.33
N LYS A 160 7.40 10.23 -4.36
CA LYS A 160 8.37 10.77 -3.42
C LYS A 160 9.76 10.27 -3.77
N ASP A 161 10.72 11.17 -3.74
CA ASP A 161 12.13 10.84 -3.85
C ASP A 161 12.80 11.12 -2.51
N ASP A 162 13.45 10.10 -1.94
CA ASP A 162 14.28 10.27 -0.74
C ASP A 162 15.68 10.79 -1.12
N ASN A 163 16.09 10.63 -2.38
CA ASN A 163 17.35 11.14 -2.89
C ASN A 163 17.14 12.58 -3.38
N GLN A 164 17.69 13.55 -2.65
CA GLN A 164 17.68 14.96 -3.07
C GLN A 164 18.56 15.25 -4.30
N SER A 165 18.98 14.21 -5.04
CA SER A 165 19.83 14.33 -6.23
C SER A 165 19.00 14.82 -7.42
N PHE A 166 18.70 16.11 -7.40
CA PHE A 166 18.35 16.89 -8.57
C PHE A 166 19.60 17.06 -9.46
N PRO A 167 19.51 17.03 -10.80
CA PRO A 167 18.31 16.92 -11.62
C PRO A 167 17.95 15.48 -11.94
N TRP A 168 16.65 15.22 -12.02
CA TRP A 168 16.07 13.96 -12.41
C TRP A 168 16.62 13.60 -13.79
N ASN A 169 17.03 12.36 -13.97
CA ASN A 169 17.11 11.84 -15.33
C ASN A 169 15.65 11.65 -15.76
N ASP A 170 15.06 12.68 -16.39
CA ASP A 170 13.63 12.80 -16.76
C ASP A 170 13.08 11.54 -17.45
N ARG A 171 13.96 10.76 -18.08
CA ARG A 171 13.68 9.45 -18.65
C ARG A 171 13.01 8.49 -17.66
N PHE A 172 13.42 8.47 -16.40
CA PHE A 172 12.85 7.52 -15.43
C PHE A 172 11.41 7.81 -15.09
N ILE A 173 11.03 9.08 -14.87
CA ILE A 173 9.62 9.43 -14.60
C ILE A 173 8.75 9.03 -15.79
N ASN A 174 9.24 9.26 -17.01
CA ASN A 174 8.49 8.95 -18.22
C ASN A 174 8.06 7.48 -18.27
N ASP A 175 8.91 6.56 -17.81
CA ASP A 175 8.58 5.13 -17.76
C ASP A 175 7.36 4.82 -16.88
N TYR A 176 7.18 5.56 -15.78
CA TYR A 176 5.99 5.47 -14.92
C TYR A 176 4.79 6.15 -15.57
N LEU A 177 4.97 7.33 -16.17
CA LEU A 177 3.87 8.12 -16.73
C LEU A 177 3.26 7.51 -17.99
N ILE A 178 4.03 6.77 -18.80
CA ILE A 178 3.50 6.07 -19.98
C ILE A 178 2.41 5.07 -19.57
N CYS A 179 2.50 4.46 -18.38
CA CYS A 179 1.47 3.54 -17.87
C CYS A 179 0.15 4.24 -17.50
N VAL A 180 0.11 5.56 -17.31
CA VAL A 180 -1.04 6.27 -16.72
C VAL A 180 -1.44 7.51 -17.53
N PRO A 181 -1.83 7.34 -18.81
CA PRO A 181 -2.04 8.46 -19.73
C PRO A 181 -3.22 9.37 -19.36
N LYS A 182 -4.08 8.97 -18.40
CA LYS A 182 -5.27 9.73 -17.96
C LYS A 182 -5.07 10.42 -16.61
N LEU A 183 -3.82 10.60 -16.18
CA LEU A 183 -3.47 11.24 -14.92
C LEU A 183 -3.95 12.70 -14.90
N GLU A 184 -4.61 13.10 -13.82
CA GLU A 184 -5.12 14.46 -13.61
C GLU A 184 -4.26 15.27 -12.64
N LYS A 185 -3.53 14.59 -11.74
CA LYS A 185 -2.66 15.21 -10.75
C LYS A 185 -1.37 14.43 -10.59
N LEU A 186 -0.25 15.12 -10.79
CA LEU A 186 1.08 14.62 -10.49
C LEU A 186 1.71 15.49 -9.41
N LYS A 187 1.99 14.89 -8.24
CA LYS A 187 2.75 15.56 -7.18
C LYS A 187 4.09 14.88 -7.00
N ASN A 188 5.13 15.69 -7.01
CA ASN A 188 6.45 15.30 -6.60
C ASN A 188 6.73 15.93 -5.24
N SER A 189 7.35 15.22 -4.29
CA SER A 189 7.72 15.80 -2.98
C SER A 189 8.59 17.05 -3.09
N SER A 190 9.14 17.33 -4.28
CA SER A 190 9.91 18.53 -4.58
C SER A 190 9.10 19.68 -5.22
N LYS A 191 8.01 19.43 -5.97
CA LYS A 191 7.13 20.44 -6.63
C LYS A 191 5.76 19.84 -7.03
N GLU A 192 4.69 20.65 -7.03
CA GLU A 192 3.42 20.33 -7.69
C GLU A 192 3.50 20.71 -9.18
N PHE A 193 3.16 19.78 -10.08
CA PHE A 193 3.10 20.03 -11.52
C PHE A 193 1.61 20.08 -11.94
N LEU A 194 1.23 21.16 -12.63
CA LEU A 194 -0.12 21.41 -13.18
C LEU A 194 -0.22 20.90 -14.61
#